data_AF-A0A7D6A930-F1
#
_entry.id   AF-A0A7D6A930-F1
#
_cell.length_a   1.000
_cell.length_b   1.000
_cell.length_c   1.000
_cell.angle_alpha   90.00
_cell.angle_beta   90.00
_cell.angle_gamma   90.00
#
_symmetry.space_group_name_H-M   'P 1'
#
loop_
_entity.id
_entity.type
_entity.pdbx_description
1 polymer ?
#
loop_
_entity_poly.entity_id
_entity_poly.type
_entity_poly.pdbx_seq_one_letter_code
_entity_poly.pdbx_strand_id
1 'polypeptide(L)'
;MKKENSSPGEWGGARGFEGFYLYLYWIVGVPVCYIVFVPWLSLAVIKNWAAPVFPGFFNAMASTGWLIASFALFSFIAYMTIADFIIGRRRKKAAAKSL
;
A
#
# COMPACT_ATOMS: atom_id res chain seq x y z
N MET A 1 -9.35 -6.40 -48.43
CA MET A 1 -9.37 -5.43 -47.31
C MET A 1 -10.18 -6.02 -46.17
N LYS A 2 -9.51 -6.46 -45.09
CA LYS A 2 -10.12 -7.14 -43.95
C LYS A 2 -10.50 -6.08 -42.91
N LYS A 3 -11.81 -5.85 -42.70
CA LYS A 3 -12.31 -4.88 -41.73
C LYS A 3 -11.98 -5.35 -40.32
N GLU A 4 -11.24 -4.52 -39.61
CA GLU A 4 -10.89 -4.65 -38.21
C GLU A 4 -12.16 -4.46 -37.36
N ASN A 5 -12.55 -5.50 -36.63
CA ASN A 5 -13.64 -5.43 -35.67
C ASN A 5 -13.17 -4.64 -34.45
N SER A 6 -13.39 -3.33 -34.48
CA SER A 6 -13.26 -2.46 -33.31
C SER A 6 -14.35 -2.82 -32.32
N SER A 7 -13.95 -3.45 -31.21
CA SER A 7 -14.83 -3.80 -30.11
C SER A 7 -15.51 -2.54 -29.54
N PRO A 8 -16.85 -2.48 -29.44
CA PRO A 8 -17.55 -1.34 -28.87
C PRO A 8 -17.55 -1.45 -27.34
N GLY A 9 -16.51 -0.93 -26.69
CA GLY A 9 -16.47 -0.91 -25.22
C GLY A 9 -15.42 0.00 -24.57
N GLU A 10 -14.55 0.66 -25.35
CA GLU A 10 -13.35 1.32 -24.81
C GLU A 10 -13.41 2.85 -24.69
N TRP A 11 -14.59 3.46 -24.75
CA TRP A 11 -14.72 4.92 -24.66
C TRP A 11 -15.46 5.35 -23.39
N GLY A 12 -14.68 5.68 -22.34
CA GLY A 12 -15.12 6.61 -21.28
C GLY A 12 -14.84 6.19 -19.83
N GLY A 13 -14.78 4.89 -19.51
CA GLY A 13 -14.73 4.42 -18.12
C GLY A 13 -13.33 4.35 -17.48
N ALA A 14 -12.31 3.97 -18.25
CA ALA A 14 -11.00 3.62 -17.69
C ALA A 14 -10.21 4.83 -17.14
N ARG A 15 -10.28 6.01 -17.76
CA ARG A 15 -9.53 7.20 -17.32
C ARG A 15 -10.07 7.82 -16.03
N GLY A 16 -11.39 7.77 -15.83
CA GLY A 16 -12.01 8.22 -14.57
C GLY A 16 -11.75 7.25 -13.42
N PHE A 17 -11.69 5.95 -13.72
CA PHE A 17 -11.41 4.92 -12.72
C PHE A 17 -9.98 4.98 -12.19
N GLU A 18 -8.98 5.26 -13.04
CA GLU A 18 -7.60 5.45 -12.57
C GLU A 18 -7.44 6.69 -11.69
N GLY A 19 -8.09 7.81 -12.05
CA GLY A 19 -8.08 9.02 -11.22
C GLY A 19 -8.77 8.82 -9.87
N PHE A 20 -9.90 8.13 -9.87
CA PHE A 20 -10.62 7.74 -8.65
C PHE A 20 -9.82 6.76 -7.78
N TYR A 21 -9.12 5.80 -8.41
CA TYR A 21 -8.24 4.87 -7.71
C TYR A 21 -7.02 5.58 -7.10
N LEU A 22 -6.39 6.51 -7.81
CA LEU A 22 -5.33 7.37 -7.28
C LEU A 22 -5.83 8.23 -6.11
N TYR A 23 -7.04 8.77 -6.22
CA TYR A 23 -7.68 9.56 -5.17
C TYR A 23 -7.99 8.72 -3.92
N LEU A 24 -8.55 7.51 -4.09
CA LEU A 24 -8.74 6.56 -3.00
C LEU A 24 -7.41 6.10 -2.39
N TYR A 25 -6.39 5.88 -3.23
CA TYR A 25 -5.04 5.55 -2.77
C TYR A 25 -4.44 6.69 -1.96
N TRP A 26 -4.67 7.95 -2.32
CA TRP A 26 -4.24 9.09 -1.52
C TRP A 26 -5.06 9.23 -0.24
N ILE A 27 -6.39 9.10 -0.30
CA ILE A 27 -7.26 9.24 0.88
C ILE A 27 -7.08 8.11 1.89
N VAL A 28 -6.81 6.89 1.44
CA VAL A 28 -6.67 5.73 2.32
C VAL A 28 -5.20 5.43 2.59
N GLY A 29 -4.37 5.47 1.55
CA GLY A 29 -2.95 5.16 1.64
C GLY A 29 -2.18 6.18 2.46
N VAL A 30 -2.45 7.48 2.35
CA VAL A 30 -1.76 8.49 3.18
C VAL A 30 -2.02 8.31 4.67
N PRO A 31 -3.28 8.19 5.15
CA PRO A 31 -3.52 7.93 6.58
C PRO A 31 -3.00 6.56 7.04
N VAL A 32 -3.03 5.52 6.19
CA VAL A 32 -2.41 4.23 6.52
C VAL A 32 -0.89 4.37 6.67
N CYS A 33 -0.23 5.09 5.76
CA CYS A 33 1.19 5.44 5.90
C CYS A 33 1.43 6.23 7.18
N TYR A 34 0.55 7.18 7.53
CA TYR A 34 0.65 7.96 8.76
C TYR A 34 0.59 7.05 9.99
N ILE A 35 -0.35 6.10 10.03
CA ILE A 35 -0.47 5.12 11.11
C ILE A 35 0.78 4.25 11.22
N VAL A 36 1.43 3.91 10.11
CA VAL A 36 2.65 3.10 10.13
C VAL A 36 3.88 3.91 10.50
N PHE A 37 4.02 5.16 10.04
CA PHE A 37 5.22 5.97 10.27
C PHE A 37 5.20 6.70 11.62
N VAL A 38 4.04 7.15 12.11
CA VAL A 38 3.96 7.95 13.34
C VAL A 38 4.41 7.21 14.60
N PRO A 39 4.12 5.91 14.82
CA PRO A 39 4.64 5.15 15.96
C PRO A 39 6.17 5.11 15.98
N TRP A 40 6.79 4.96 14.81
CA TRP A 40 8.24 4.88 14.65
C TRP A 40 8.90 6.25 14.79
N LEU A 41 8.27 7.30 14.25
CA LEU A 41 8.70 8.68 14.43
C LEU A 41 8.61 9.08 15.91
N SER A 42 7.54 8.68 16.58
CA SER A 42 7.33 8.90 18.03
C SER A 42 8.42 8.22 18.85
N LEU A 43 8.77 6.98 18.50
CA LEU A 43 9.83 6.24 19.16
C LEU A 43 11.22 6.89 18.95
N ALA A 44 11.49 7.40 17.74
CA ALA A 44 12.72 8.13 17.43
C ALA A 44 12.82 9.45 18.21
N VAL A 45 11.71 10.19 18.34
CA VAL A 45 11.65 11.43 19.11
C VAL A 45 11.89 11.17 20.60
N ILE A 46 11.23 10.17 21.20
CA ILE A 46 11.47 9.80 22.61
C ILE A 46 12.93 9.37 22.84
N LYS A 47 13.51 8.62 21.90
CA LYS A 47 14.88 8.13 22.02
C LYS A 47 15.92 9.26 21.91
N ASN A 48 15.66 10.29 21.11
CA ASN A 48 16.63 11.35 20.82
C ASN A 48 16.41 12.63 21.63
N TRP A 49 15.23 12.84 22.21
CA TRP A 49 14.86 14.01 23.00
C TRP A 49 14.32 13.61 24.38
N ALA A 50 15.01 14.06 25.43
CA ALA A 50 14.69 13.75 26.82
C ALA A 50 13.40 14.40 27.34
N ALA A 51 12.90 15.46 26.68
CA ALA A 51 11.69 16.18 27.07
C ALA A 51 10.84 16.52 25.83
N PRO A 52 10.06 15.57 25.28
CA PRO A 52 9.14 15.86 24.19
C PRO A 52 7.99 16.77 24.66
N VAL A 53 7.52 17.64 23.77
CA VAL A 53 6.45 18.63 24.04
C VAL A 53 5.10 17.98 24.41
N PHE A 54 4.91 16.69 24.05
CA PHE A 54 3.71 15.91 24.38
C PHE A 54 4.07 14.45 24.77
N PRO A 55 4.62 14.22 25.97
CA PRO A 55 5.12 12.90 26.36
C PRO A 55 4.03 11.83 26.36
N GLY A 56 2.80 12.17 26.75
CA GLY A 56 1.66 11.23 26.74
C GLY A 56 1.24 10.79 25.34
N PHE A 57 1.25 11.70 24.36
CA PHE A 57 0.90 11.40 22.97
C PHE A 57 1.93 10.49 22.31
N PHE A 58 3.22 10.84 22.43
CA PHE A 58 4.30 10.04 21.85
C PHE A 58 4.40 8.67 22.51
N ASN A 59 4.16 8.56 23.83
CA ASN A 59 4.21 7.29 24.53
C ASN A 59 2.99 6.38 24.20
N ALA A 60 1.81 6.96 23.97
CA ALA A 60 0.64 6.23 23.49
C ALA A 60 0.82 5.74 22.03
N MET A 61 1.42 6.56 21.16
CA MET A 61 1.75 6.20 19.77
C MET A 61 2.91 5.21 19.68
N ALA A 62 3.92 5.35 20.53
CA ALA A 62 5.04 4.41 20.66
C ALA A 62 4.69 3.18 21.51
N SER A 63 3.42 3.04 21.92
CA SER A 63 2.97 1.85 22.64
C SER A 63 3.23 0.62 21.78
N THR A 64 3.71 -0.45 22.42
CA THR A 64 4.07 -1.71 21.77
C THR A 64 2.94 -2.26 20.90
N GLY A 65 1.68 -1.99 21.26
CA GLY A 65 0.50 -2.37 20.48
C GLY A 65 0.43 -1.71 19.09
N TRP A 66 0.71 -0.40 18.99
CA TRP A 66 0.69 0.33 17.71
C TRP A 66 1.88 -0.04 16.83
N LEU A 67 3.06 -0.27 17.42
CA LEU A 67 4.24 -0.76 16.72
C LEU A 67 4.02 -2.16 16.11
N ILE A 68 3.48 -3.09 16.90
CA ILE A 68 3.18 -4.45 16.44
C ILE A 68 2.09 -4.41 15.35
N ALA A 69 1.03 -3.62 15.54
CA ALA A 69 -0.02 -3.47 14.54
C ALA A 69 0.53 -2.92 13.22
N SER A 70 1.39 -1.91 13.28
CA SER A 70 2.05 -1.33 12.10
C SER A 70 2.96 -2.34 11.39
N PHE A 71 3.73 -3.11 12.16
CA PHE A 71 4.63 -4.12 11.61
C PHE A 71 3.88 -5.31 10.99
N ALA A 72 2.79 -5.75 11.63
CA ALA A 72 1.91 -6.79 11.12
C ALA A 72 1.22 -6.35 9.83
N LEU A 73 0.70 -5.11 9.78
CA LEU A 73 0.08 -4.54 8.59
C LEU A 73 1.09 -4.43 7.43
N PHE A 74 2.30 -3.92 7.71
CA PHE A 74 3.37 -3.82 6.72
C PHE A 74 3.77 -5.21 6.18
N SER A 75 3.96 -6.19 7.07
CA SER A 75 4.30 -7.56 6.69
C SER A 75 3.20 -8.21 5.86
N PHE A 76 1.93 -7.97 6.21
CA PHE A 76 0.78 -8.48 5.47
C PHE A 76 0.71 -7.89 4.06
N ILE A 77 0.86 -6.55 3.93
CA ILE A 77 0.88 -5.89 2.63
C ILE A 77 2.03 -6.45 1.79
N ALA A 78 3.25 -6.46 2.32
CA ALA A 78 4.42 -6.98 1.62
C ALA A 78 4.25 -8.45 1.19
N TYR A 79 3.68 -9.28 2.06
CA TYR A 79 3.37 -10.67 1.73
C TYR A 79 2.40 -10.77 0.55
N MET A 80 1.32 -9.99 0.55
CA MET A 80 0.35 -9.96 -0.54
C MET A 80 1.01 -9.52 -1.85
N THR A 81 1.83 -8.47 -1.85
CA THR A 81 2.53 -8.01 -3.06
C THR A 81 3.51 -9.05 -3.60
N ILE A 82 4.25 -9.73 -2.72
CA ILE A 82 5.19 -10.78 -3.11
C ILE A 82 4.45 -12.01 -3.64
N ALA A 83 3.35 -12.40 -2.99
CA ALA A 83 2.52 -13.52 -3.43
C ALA A 83 1.95 -13.25 -4.82
N ASP A 84 1.39 -12.06 -5.06
CA ASP A 84 0.91 -11.64 -6.39
C ASP A 84 2.01 -11.64 -7.43
N PHE A 85 3.21 -11.15 -7.09
CA PHE A 85 4.35 -11.16 -8.00
C PHE A 85 4.79 -12.59 -8.37
N ILE A 86 4.78 -13.52 -7.41
CA ILE A 86 5.11 -14.93 -7.63
C ILE A 86 4.05 -15.60 -8.50
N ILE A 87 2.77 -15.42 -8.18
CA ILE A 87 1.63 -16.00 -8.93
C ILE A 87 1.62 -15.45 -10.37
N GLY A 88 1.82 -14.14 -10.53
CA GLY A 88 1.95 -13.49 -11.83
C GLY A 88 3.10 -14.05 -12.66
N ARG A 89 4.28 -14.30 -12.03
CA ARG A 89 5.40 -14.97 -12.71
C ARG A 89 5.08 -16.39 -13.12
N ARG A 90 4.35 -17.17 -12.31
CA ARG A 90 3.94 -18.54 -12.68
C ARG A 90 3.00 -18.54 -13.88
N ARG A 91 2.04 -17.62 -13.94
CA ARG A 91 1.14 -17.47 -15.10
C ARG A 91 1.91 -17.10 -16.38
N LYS A 92 2.87 -16.17 -16.30
CA LYS A 92 3.73 -15.82 -17.46
C LYS A 92 4.57 -17.00 -17.94
N LYS A 93 5.14 -17.80 -17.02
CA LYS A 93 5.88 -19.01 -17.37
C LYS A 93 4.99 -20.11 -17.97
N ALA A 94 3.76 -20.27 -17.50
CA ALA A 94 2.82 -21.23 -18.06
C ALA A 94 2.39 -20.84 -19.49
N ALA A 95 2.13 -19.55 -19.74
CA ALA A 95 1.79 -19.03 -21.08
C ALA A 95 2.95 -19.14 -22.08
N ALA A 96 4.20 -18.99 -21.61
CA ALA A 96 5.39 -19.17 -22.45
C ALA A 96 5.70 -20.64 -22.79
N LYS A 97 5.11 -21.60 -22.06
CA LYS A 97 5.29 -23.05 -22.29
C LYS A 97 4.19 -23.66 -23.16
N SER A 98 3.14 -22.91 -23.47
CA SER A 98 2.02 -23.31 -24.33
C SER A 98 2.10 -22.76 -25.76
N LEU A 99 3.18 -22.03 -26.07
CA LEU A 99 3.61 -21.62 -27.42
C LEU A 99 4.68 -22.60 -27.92
#